data_AF-A0A7L2FGU1-F1
#
_entry.id   AF-A0A7L2FGU1-F1
#
_cell.length_a   1.000
_cell.length_b   1.000
_cell.length_c   1.000
_cell.angle_alpha   90.00
_cell.angle_beta   90.00
_cell.angle_gamma   90.00
#
_symmetry.space_group_name_H-M   'P 1'
#
loop_
_entity.id
_entity.type
_entity.pdbx_description
1 polymer ?
#
loop_
_entity_poly.entity_id
_entity_poly.type
_entity_poly.pdbx_seq_one_letter_code
_entity_poly.pdbx_strand_id
1 'polypeptide(L)'
;IGTGTDVTPGEFPWHVSIQSRGKHICGGTIISALWILTAAHCFADELPPDLTVAVGGVNLSLPLEECNPDSLILHEEFNRTSLQNDIALILLSSPIEFSTEKIPVCLPFVCDRDTWQYCWASGWESTSAALLILLFSFAAASPVLKKTRVKLISRKKCLEHIPHLVGGIMCAETEQGEGEGGGGAVTFLLLPQVDSGGPLVCSYWDTMKWFQVGIVSGG
;
A
#
# COMPACT_ATOMS: atom_id res chain seq x y z
N ILE A 1 8.94 19.58 1.60
CA ILE A 1 8.30 18.39 0.99
C ILE A 1 9.12 17.19 1.42
N GLY A 2 8.66 16.45 2.43
CA GLY A 2 9.41 15.31 2.95
C GLY A 2 9.45 14.21 1.89
N THR A 3 10.63 13.94 1.34
CA THR A 3 10.86 12.76 0.50
C THR A 3 11.00 11.57 1.44
N GLY A 4 10.08 10.61 1.38
CA GLY A 4 10.23 9.33 2.07
C GLY A 4 11.53 8.62 1.70
N THR A 5 11.92 7.69 2.57
CA THR A 5 13.24 7.06 2.55
C THR A 5 13.23 5.82 1.68
N ASP A 6 14.36 5.54 1.01
CA ASP A 6 14.53 4.27 0.28
C ASP A 6 14.37 3.07 1.21
N VAL A 7 13.66 2.06 0.72
CA VAL A 7 13.53 0.77 1.36
C VAL A 7 14.72 -0.10 0.99
N THR A 8 15.34 -0.72 1.99
CA THR A 8 16.38 -1.73 1.75
C THR A 8 15.77 -3.09 1.43
N PRO A 9 16.41 -3.94 0.60
CA PRO A 9 15.94 -5.30 0.35
C PRO A 9 15.65 -6.07 1.66
N GLY A 10 14.51 -6.77 1.71
CA GLY A 10 14.08 -7.53 2.88
C GLY A 10 13.47 -6.71 4.03
N GLU A 11 13.38 -5.39 3.93
CA GLU A 11 12.76 -4.58 4.99
C GLU A 11 11.23 -4.65 4.99
N PHE A 12 10.61 -4.70 3.80
CA PHE A 12 9.17 -4.94 3.61
C PHE A 12 8.96 -6.18 2.73
N PRO A 13 9.32 -7.38 3.22
CA PRO A 13 9.37 -8.61 2.43
C PRO A 13 7.99 -9.13 2.00
N TRP A 14 6.92 -8.50 2.49
CA TRP A 14 5.54 -8.78 2.10
C TRP A 14 5.04 -7.85 0.98
N HIS A 15 5.72 -6.74 0.69
CA HIS A 15 5.25 -5.79 -0.32
C HIS A 15 5.45 -6.37 -1.72
N VAL A 16 4.39 -6.40 -2.53
CA VAL A 16 4.44 -6.86 -3.92
C VAL A 16 4.00 -5.78 -4.89
N SER A 17 4.51 -5.86 -6.11
CA SER A 17 4.11 -5.00 -7.23
C SER A 17 3.13 -5.77 -8.11
N ILE A 18 1.90 -5.27 -8.21
CA ILE A 18 0.88 -5.79 -9.11
C ILE A 18 1.06 -5.10 -10.45
N GLN A 19 1.21 -5.89 -11.52
CA GLN A 19 1.58 -5.39 -12.84
C GLN A 19 0.59 -5.82 -13.92
N SER A 20 0.40 -4.96 -14.91
CA SER A 20 -0.30 -5.25 -16.17
C SER A 20 0.61 -4.88 -17.33
N ARG A 21 0.79 -5.78 -18.31
CA ARG A 21 1.76 -5.65 -19.42
C ARG A 21 3.17 -5.26 -18.92
N GLY A 22 3.60 -5.83 -17.79
CA GLY A 22 4.91 -5.56 -17.18
C GLY A 22 5.07 -4.14 -16.60
N LYS A 23 3.96 -3.43 -16.35
CA LYS A 23 3.95 -2.12 -15.70
C LYS A 23 3.25 -2.20 -14.36
N HIS A 24 3.87 -1.65 -13.33
CA HIS A 24 3.24 -1.47 -12.02
C HIS A 24 1.94 -0.66 -12.14
N ILE A 25 0.87 -1.17 -11.54
CA ILE A 25 -0.44 -0.51 -11.49
C ILE A 25 -0.94 -0.31 -10.04
N CYS A 26 -0.53 -1.19 -9.13
CA CYS A 26 -0.88 -1.13 -7.71
C CYS A 26 0.14 -1.90 -6.87
N GLY A 27 0.19 -1.59 -5.58
CA GLY A 27 0.81 -2.40 -4.57
C GLY A 27 -0.09 -3.54 -4.10
N GLY A 28 0.50 -4.47 -3.37
CA GLY A 28 -0.22 -5.53 -2.69
C GLY A 28 0.62 -6.09 -1.55
N THR A 29 0.12 -7.13 -0.89
CA THR A 29 0.77 -7.71 0.27
C THR A 29 0.66 -9.22 0.34
N ILE A 30 1.78 -9.90 0.55
CA ILE A 30 1.82 -11.33 0.82
C ILE A 30 1.17 -11.57 2.20
N ILE A 31 0.05 -12.30 2.23
CA ILE A 31 -0.59 -12.73 3.48
C ILE A 31 -0.46 -14.25 3.68
N SER A 32 -0.14 -15.00 2.63
CA SER A 32 0.27 -16.40 2.69
C SER A 32 1.04 -16.79 1.42
N ALA A 33 1.47 -18.04 1.29
CA ALA A 33 2.20 -18.51 0.10
C ALA A 33 1.38 -18.41 -1.19
N LEU A 34 0.05 -18.41 -1.11
CA LEU A 34 -0.84 -18.38 -2.28
C LEU A 34 -1.69 -17.12 -2.37
N TRP A 35 -1.69 -16.27 -1.35
CA TRP A 35 -2.65 -15.19 -1.22
C TRP A 35 -1.97 -13.84 -1.12
N ILE A 36 -2.38 -12.93 -2.01
CA ILE A 36 -2.02 -11.52 -2.00
C ILE A 36 -3.24 -10.70 -1.64
N LEU A 37 -3.07 -9.78 -0.69
CA LEU A 37 -4.06 -8.77 -0.29
C LEU A 37 -3.79 -7.45 -1.02
N THR A 38 -4.83 -6.81 -1.55
CA THR A 38 -4.72 -5.51 -2.25
C THR A 38 -6.07 -4.78 -2.24
N ALA A 39 -6.16 -3.64 -2.91
CA ALA A 39 -7.39 -2.88 -3.08
C ALA A 39 -8.21 -3.38 -4.29
N ALA A 40 -9.53 -3.28 -4.20
CA ALA A 40 -10.43 -3.67 -5.29
C ALA A 40 -10.44 -2.66 -6.44
N HIS A 41 -10.27 -1.37 -6.15
CA HIS A 41 -10.26 -0.31 -7.17
C HIS A 41 -9.09 -0.42 -8.16
N CYS A 42 -8.05 -1.19 -7.83
CA CYS A 42 -6.94 -1.52 -8.72
C CYS A 42 -7.40 -2.27 -9.98
N PHE A 43 -8.61 -2.84 -9.94
CA PHE A 43 -9.16 -3.68 -10.99
C PHE A 43 -10.52 -3.16 -11.47
N ALA A 44 -10.85 -3.55 -12.70
CA ALA A 44 -12.23 -3.55 -13.16
C ALA A 44 -12.98 -4.71 -12.48
N ASP A 45 -13.82 -5.44 -13.20
CA ASP A 45 -14.59 -6.57 -12.65
C ASP A 45 -13.94 -7.94 -12.88
N GLU A 46 -12.91 -8.01 -13.72
CA GLU A 46 -12.29 -9.26 -14.15
C GLU A 46 -10.77 -9.22 -13.96
N LEU A 47 -10.17 -10.41 -13.81
CA LEU A 47 -8.73 -10.59 -13.77
C LEU A 47 -8.13 -10.23 -15.14
N PRO A 48 -7.25 -9.22 -15.25
CA PRO A 48 -6.59 -8.93 -16.52
C PRO A 48 -5.76 -10.14 -17.00
N PRO A 49 -5.85 -10.53 -18.28
CA PRO A 49 -5.15 -11.72 -18.79
C PRO A 49 -3.62 -11.58 -18.75
N ASP A 50 -3.13 -10.36 -18.65
CA ASP A 50 -1.73 -9.96 -18.57
C ASP A 50 -1.30 -9.53 -17.15
N LEU A 51 -2.12 -9.85 -16.14
CA LEU A 51 -1.80 -9.53 -14.75
C LEU A 51 -0.67 -10.43 -14.23
N THR A 52 0.35 -9.82 -13.62
CA THR A 52 1.41 -10.53 -12.91
C THR A 52 1.64 -9.91 -11.53
N VAL A 53 2.16 -10.69 -10.60
CA VAL A 53 2.55 -10.21 -9.27
C VAL A 53 4.06 -10.36 -9.14
N ALA A 54 4.79 -9.25 -9.06
CA ALA A 54 6.23 -9.24 -8.83
C ALA A 54 6.53 -9.20 -7.33
N VAL A 55 7.37 -10.12 -6.86
CA VAL A 55 7.69 -10.33 -5.44
C VAL A 55 9.19 -10.25 -5.16
N GLY A 56 9.55 -10.02 -3.89
CA GLY A 56 10.92 -10.23 -3.43
C GLY A 56 11.95 -9.18 -3.83
N GLY A 57 11.54 -7.96 -4.18
CA GLY A 57 12.50 -6.91 -4.49
C GLY A 57 11.96 -5.50 -4.34
N VAL A 58 12.87 -4.54 -4.32
CA VAL A 58 12.56 -3.13 -4.05
C VAL A 58 12.77 -2.22 -5.27
N ASN A 59 13.41 -2.70 -6.34
CA ASN A 59 13.70 -1.90 -7.53
C ASN A 59 13.03 -2.48 -8.78
N LEU A 60 12.00 -1.82 -9.28
CA LEU A 60 11.23 -2.26 -10.46
C LEU A 60 11.99 -2.14 -11.78
N SER A 61 13.18 -1.52 -11.80
CA SER A 61 14.07 -1.54 -12.97
C SER A 61 14.93 -2.81 -13.06
N LEU A 62 14.90 -3.66 -12.02
CA LEU A 62 15.59 -4.94 -12.01
C LEU A 62 14.60 -6.08 -12.25
N PRO A 63 15.04 -7.21 -12.84
CA PRO A 63 14.22 -8.40 -12.93
C PRO A 63 13.81 -8.89 -11.54
N LEU A 64 12.50 -9.07 -11.33
CA LEU A 64 11.92 -9.65 -10.12
C LEU A 64 11.26 -10.98 -10.42
N GLU A 65 11.03 -11.79 -9.40
CA GLU A 65 10.25 -13.01 -9.54
C GLU A 65 8.79 -12.66 -9.82
N GLU A 66 8.25 -13.17 -10.93
CA GLU A 66 6.86 -12.97 -11.33
C GLU A 66 6.03 -14.20 -10.99
N CYS A 67 4.95 -13.99 -10.24
CA CYS A 67 3.94 -14.99 -9.93
C CYS A 67 2.70 -14.77 -10.80
N ASN A 68 2.15 -15.85 -11.33
CA ASN A 68 0.93 -15.81 -12.14
C ASN A 68 -0.32 -15.91 -11.24
N PRO A 69 -1.26 -14.97 -11.33
CA PRO A 69 -2.59 -15.08 -10.73
C PRO A 69 -3.38 -16.25 -11.33
N ASP A 70 -4.16 -16.92 -10.47
CA ASP A 70 -5.18 -17.90 -10.86
C ASP A 70 -6.58 -17.28 -10.80
N SER A 71 -6.88 -16.52 -9.74
CA SER A 71 -8.16 -15.83 -9.60
C SER A 71 -8.03 -14.51 -8.85
N LEU A 72 -8.99 -13.61 -9.13
CA LEU A 72 -9.18 -12.33 -8.47
C LEU A 72 -10.54 -12.36 -7.76
N ILE A 73 -10.55 -12.04 -6.48
CA ILE A 73 -11.75 -11.98 -5.65
C ILE A 73 -11.90 -10.56 -5.14
N LEU A 74 -12.85 -9.82 -5.70
CA LEU A 74 -13.26 -8.52 -5.18
C LEU A 74 -14.25 -8.72 -4.03
N HIS A 75 -14.23 -7.84 -3.04
CA HIS A 75 -15.26 -7.86 -2.00
C HIS A 75 -16.66 -7.68 -2.62
N GLU A 76 -17.62 -8.55 -2.27
CA GLU A 76 -18.95 -8.56 -2.88
C GLU A 76 -19.70 -7.23 -2.72
N GLU A 77 -19.47 -6.55 -1.59
CA GLU A 77 -20.03 -5.23 -1.30
C GLU A 77 -19.09 -4.06 -1.66
N PHE A 78 -18.09 -4.27 -2.54
CA PHE A 78 -17.22 -3.19 -3.01
C PHE A 78 -18.03 -2.16 -3.81
N ASN A 79 -17.95 -0.90 -3.38
CA ASN A 79 -18.59 0.21 -4.08
C ASN A 79 -17.54 1.13 -4.71
N ARG A 80 -17.44 1.12 -6.04
CA ARG A 80 -16.48 1.94 -6.80
C ARG A 80 -16.65 3.45 -6.62
N THR A 81 -17.87 3.92 -6.35
CA THR A 81 -18.15 5.36 -6.20
C THR A 81 -17.73 5.86 -4.83
N SER A 82 -17.99 5.10 -3.77
CA SER A 82 -17.68 5.49 -2.40
C SER A 82 -16.38 4.89 -1.86
N LEU A 83 -15.71 4.02 -2.63
CA LEU A 83 -14.57 3.19 -2.23
C LEU A 83 -14.84 2.40 -0.94
N GLN A 84 -16.12 2.06 -0.69
CA GLN A 84 -16.48 1.25 0.47
C GLN A 84 -16.11 -0.19 0.19
N ASN A 85 -15.56 -0.89 1.20
CA ASN A 85 -15.09 -2.26 1.10
C ASN A 85 -14.07 -2.45 -0.04
N ASP A 86 -13.16 -1.49 -0.17
CA ASP A 86 -12.09 -1.52 -1.17
C ASP A 86 -10.98 -2.50 -0.78
N ILE A 87 -11.30 -3.78 -0.92
CA ILE A 87 -10.43 -4.91 -0.60
C ILE A 87 -10.61 -6.00 -1.65
N ALA A 88 -9.50 -6.57 -2.08
CA ALA A 88 -9.46 -7.69 -3.00
C ALA A 88 -8.37 -8.69 -2.61
N LEU A 89 -8.59 -9.94 -3.00
CA LEU A 89 -7.63 -11.03 -2.89
C LEU A 89 -7.23 -11.53 -4.26
N ILE A 90 -5.95 -11.78 -4.46
CA ILE A 90 -5.44 -12.52 -5.61
C ILE A 90 -4.97 -13.88 -5.10
N LEU A 91 -5.52 -14.94 -5.69
CA LEU A 91 -5.00 -16.29 -5.54
C LEU A 91 -3.93 -16.51 -6.60
N LEU A 92 -2.77 -16.98 -6.19
CA LEU A 92 -1.68 -17.34 -7.10
C LEU A 92 -1.86 -18.78 -7.60
N SER A 93 -1.48 -19.02 -8.85
CA SER A 93 -1.47 -20.35 -9.47
C SER A 93 -0.40 -21.29 -8.91
N SER A 94 0.59 -20.78 -8.18
CA SER A 94 1.65 -21.56 -7.55
C SER A 94 2.14 -20.84 -6.28
N PRO A 95 2.56 -21.59 -5.25
CA PRO A 95 2.94 -21.00 -3.97
C PRO A 95 4.28 -20.27 -4.07
N ILE A 96 4.37 -19.11 -3.42
CA ILE A 96 5.62 -18.36 -3.24
C ILE A 96 6.55 -19.17 -2.34
N GLU A 97 7.79 -19.36 -2.79
CA GLU A 97 8.86 -19.86 -1.93
C GLU A 97 9.37 -18.73 -1.03
N PHE A 98 9.17 -18.85 0.27
CA PHE A 98 9.59 -17.82 1.21
C PHE A 98 11.10 -17.71 1.37
N SER A 99 11.57 -16.48 1.56
CA SER A 99 12.97 -16.12 1.74
C SER A 99 13.08 -14.91 2.67
N THR A 100 14.28 -14.37 2.91
CA THR A 100 14.46 -13.12 3.67
C THR A 100 13.82 -11.90 3.01
N GLU A 101 13.48 -12.00 1.71
CA GLU A 101 12.86 -10.92 0.93
C GLU A 101 11.39 -11.22 0.58
N LYS A 102 10.90 -12.41 0.94
CA LYS A 102 9.54 -12.89 0.65
C LYS A 102 8.97 -13.55 1.90
N ILE A 103 8.25 -12.79 2.72
CA ILE A 103 7.66 -13.26 3.98
C ILE A 103 6.26 -12.68 4.10
N PRO A 104 5.24 -13.44 4.53
CA PRO A 104 3.91 -12.91 4.73
C PRO A 104 3.85 -11.93 5.92
N VAL A 105 3.02 -10.91 5.81
CA VAL A 105 2.68 -10.03 6.95
C VAL A 105 1.64 -10.70 7.85
N CYS A 106 1.58 -10.30 9.13
CA CYS A 106 0.49 -10.73 9.99
C CYS A 106 -0.78 -9.92 9.71
N LEU A 107 -1.94 -10.54 9.89
CA LEU A 107 -3.23 -9.84 9.91
C LEU A 107 -3.63 -9.51 11.35
N PRO A 108 -4.25 -8.34 11.58
CA PRO A 108 -4.62 -7.88 12.90
C PRO A 108 -5.70 -8.77 13.50
N PHE A 109 -5.55 -9.12 14.78
CA PHE A 109 -6.57 -9.78 15.60
C PHE A 109 -7.20 -8.81 16.62
N VAL A 110 -6.68 -7.58 16.69
CA VAL A 110 -7.11 -6.50 17.59
C VAL A 110 -7.74 -5.39 16.77
N CYS A 111 -8.97 -5.03 17.10
CA CYS A 111 -9.68 -3.92 16.46
C CYS A 111 -9.41 -2.56 17.12
N ASP A 112 -8.72 -2.54 18.27
CA ASP A 112 -8.34 -1.31 18.96
C ASP A 112 -7.22 -0.58 18.22
N ARG A 113 -7.50 0.68 17.84
CA ARG A 113 -6.58 1.51 17.07
C ARG A 113 -5.42 2.05 17.92
N ASP A 114 -5.66 2.25 19.21
CA ASP A 114 -4.70 2.86 20.14
C ASP A 114 -3.58 1.88 20.54
N THR A 115 -3.77 0.60 20.22
CA THR A 115 -2.77 -0.45 20.41
C THR A 115 -1.60 -0.35 19.41
N TRP A 116 -1.84 0.20 18.21
CA TRP A 116 -0.88 0.20 17.11
C TRP A 116 0.11 1.36 17.20
N GLN A 117 1.39 1.04 17.04
CA GLN A 117 2.52 1.96 17.09
C GLN A 117 3.46 1.71 15.90
N TYR A 118 4.40 2.64 15.68
CA TYR A 118 5.43 2.52 14.65
C TYR A 118 4.90 2.18 13.25
N CYS A 119 3.91 2.93 12.76
CA CYS A 119 3.27 2.61 11.49
C CYS A 119 4.06 3.13 10.29
N TRP A 120 4.03 2.36 9.21
CA TRP A 120 4.69 2.65 7.95
C TRP A 120 3.76 2.39 6.77
N ALA A 121 3.82 3.30 5.82
CA ALA A 121 3.31 3.08 4.47
C ALA A 121 4.50 2.98 3.52
N SER A 122 4.36 2.17 2.48
CA SER A 122 5.40 2.03 1.45
C SER A 122 4.78 2.06 0.05
N GLY A 123 5.59 2.38 -0.96
CA GLY A 123 5.17 2.38 -2.35
C GLY A 123 6.27 2.79 -3.34
N TRP A 124 6.09 2.40 -4.60
CA TRP A 124 6.87 2.81 -5.76
C TRP A 124 6.30 4.05 -6.46
N GLU A 125 5.04 4.38 -6.22
CA GLU A 125 4.39 5.54 -6.82
C GLU A 125 4.93 6.85 -6.24
N SER A 126 4.87 7.89 -7.07
CA SER A 126 4.91 9.30 -6.66
C SER A 126 3.56 9.86 -7.11
N THR A 127 2.44 9.71 -6.38
CA THR A 127 1.07 10.08 -6.82
C THR A 127 0.84 11.57 -7.12
N SER A 128 1.88 12.39 -7.11
CA SER A 128 1.88 13.65 -7.85
C SER A 128 2.09 13.45 -9.37
N ALA A 129 2.41 12.24 -9.85
CA ALA A 129 2.99 12.02 -11.16
C ALA A 129 1.97 11.58 -12.22
N ALA A 130 0.85 10.91 -11.93
CA ALA A 130 -0.13 10.64 -13.01
C ALA A 130 -0.72 11.93 -13.62
N LEU A 131 -1.00 12.94 -12.77
CA LEU A 131 -1.49 14.26 -13.19
C LEU A 131 -0.37 15.28 -13.46
N LEU A 132 0.76 15.28 -12.74
CA LEU A 132 1.86 16.22 -13.05
C LEU A 132 2.84 15.72 -14.14
N ILE A 133 2.98 14.40 -14.41
CA ILE A 133 3.75 13.92 -15.58
C ILE A 133 3.10 14.40 -16.88
N LEU A 134 1.77 14.48 -16.92
CA LEU A 134 1.03 15.02 -18.06
C LEU A 134 1.22 16.53 -18.25
N LEU A 135 1.60 17.27 -17.20
CA LEU A 135 1.66 18.74 -17.20
C LEU A 135 3.10 19.27 -17.22
N PHE A 136 4.07 18.53 -16.67
CA PHE A 136 5.45 18.96 -16.50
C PHE A 136 6.39 17.75 -16.70
N SER A 137 6.87 17.54 -17.93
CA SER A 137 7.66 16.39 -18.39
C SER A 137 9.06 16.21 -17.75
N PHE A 138 9.24 16.27 -16.43
CA PHE A 138 10.57 16.15 -15.78
C PHE A 138 10.60 15.52 -14.37
N ALA A 139 9.73 14.57 -14.04
CA ALA A 139 9.96 13.71 -12.87
C ALA A 139 9.57 12.27 -13.18
N ALA A 140 10.55 11.43 -13.52
CA ALA A 140 10.36 10.00 -13.56
C ALA A 140 10.11 9.49 -12.12
N ALA A 141 9.08 8.66 -11.94
CA ALA A 141 8.89 7.95 -10.67
C ALA A 141 10.17 7.18 -10.32
N SER A 142 10.56 7.21 -9.04
CA SER A 142 11.72 6.44 -8.60
C SER A 142 11.39 4.95 -8.73
N PRO A 143 12.23 4.13 -9.38
CA PRO A 143 11.95 2.70 -9.48
C PRO A 143 12.18 1.97 -8.15
N VAL A 144 12.72 2.66 -7.13
CA VAL A 144 13.05 2.10 -5.82
C VAL A 144 11.90 2.37 -4.84
N LEU A 145 11.48 1.32 -4.13
CA LEU A 145 10.44 1.36 -3.13
C LEU A 145 10.80 2.36 -2.04
N LYS A 146 9.84 3.23 -1.71
CA LYS A 146 9.97 4.21 -0.63
C LYS A 146 9.10 3.81 0.55
N LYS A 147 9.49 4.28 1.74
CA LYS A 147 8.72 4.17 2.98
C LYS A 147 8.56 5.53 3.63
N THR A 148 7.40 5.71 4.26
CA THR A 148 7.07 6.91 5.05
C THR A 148 6.48 6.48 6.38
N ARG A 149 6.95 7.12 7.46
CA ARG A 149 6.39 6.91 8.80
C ARG A 149 5.08 7.68 8.94
N VAL A 150 4.08 7.00 9.47
CA VAL A 150 2.74 7.55 9.63
C VAL A 150 2.21 7.29 11.02
N LYS A 151 1.22 8.09 11.42
CA LYS A 151 0.49 7.94 12.67
C LYS A 151 -1.00 7.80 12.37
N LEU A 152 -1.64 6.79 12.96
CA LEU A 152 -3.09 6.63 12.87
C LEU A 152 -3.77 7.80 13.59
N ILE A 153 -4.80 8.37 12.97
CA ILE A 153 -5.60 9.45 13.56
C ILE A 153 -7.02 8.97 13.88
N SER A 154 -7.62 9.61 14.89
CA SER A 154 -8.98 9.28 15.31
C SER A 154 -9.99 9.61 14.21
N ARG A 155 -11.09 8.85 14.17
CA ARG A 155 -12.18 9.11 13.23
C ARG A 155 -12.74 10.53 13.37
N LYS A 156 -12.79 11.09 14.58
CA LYS A 156 -13.20 12.47 14.83
C LYS A 156 -12.28 13.47 14.12
N LYS A 157 -10.95 13.36 14.33
CA LYS A 157 -9.97 14.22 13.65
C LYS A 157 -10.03 14.03 12.13
N CYS A 158 -10.29 12.81 11.69
CA CYS A 158 -10.47 12.51 10.27
C CYS A 158 -11.73 13.18 9.67
N LEU A 159 -12.86 13.13 10.38
CA LEU A 159 -14.13 13.75 9.96
C LEU A 159 -14.09 15.27 9.90
N GLU A 160 -13.23 15.92 10.69
CA GLU A 160 -12.99 17.37 10.61
C GLU A 160 -12.44 17.78 9.24
N HIS A 161 -11.80 16.84 8.52
CA HIS A 161 -11.19 17.08 7.21
C HIS A 161 -11.97 16.40 6.07
N ILE A 162 -12.60 15.25 6.33
CA ILE A 162 -13.45 14.51 5.38
C ILE A 162 -14.87 14.37 5.97
N PRO A 163 -15.78 15.32 5.68
CA PRO A 163 -17.12 15.35 6.26
C PRO A 163 -17.98 14.12 5.93
N HIS A 164 -17.66 13.42 4.85
CA HIS A 164 -18.40 12.27 4.34
C HIS A 164 -17.59 10.96 4.42
N LEU A 165 -16.86 10.75 5.52
CA LEU A 165 -16.09 9.53 5.72
C LEU A 165 -17.00 8.31 5.90
N VAL A 166 -16.92 7.35 4.99
CA VAL A 166 -17.68 6.10 5.06
C VAL A 166 -17.19 5.22 6.23
N GLY A 167 -18.03 4.28 6.68
CA GLY A 167 -17.61 3.25 7.64
C GLY A 167 -16.51 2.35 7.05
N GLY A 168 -15.65 1.78 7.91
CA GLY A 168 -14.55 0.91 7.48
C GLY A 168 -13.25 1.63 7.09
N ILE A 169 -13.27 2.96 6.92
CA ILE A 169 -12.08 3.74 6.58
C ILE A 169 -11.25 4.09 7.83
N MET A 170 -9.93 3.97 7.70
CA MET A 170 -8.93 4.44 8.65
C MET A 170 -8.16 5.61 8.05
N CYS A 171 -7.69 6.51 8.90
CA CYS A 171 -6.96 7.69 8.45
C CYS A 171 -5.63 7.71 9.16
N ALA A 172 -4.60 8.12 8.45
CA ALA A 172 -3.25 8.27 8.96
C ALA A 172 -2.65 9.59 8.46
N GLU A 173 -1.78 10.19 9.25
CA GLU A 173 -1.02 11.38 8.90
C GLU A 173 0.47 11.08 8.92
N THR A 174 1.26 11.72 8.05
CA THR A 174 2.72 11.59 8.08
C THR A 174 3.28 12.20 9.35
N GLU A 175 4.22 11.51 9.97
CA GLU A 175 5.07 12.13 10.99
C GLU A 175 6.11 13.01 10.27
N GLN A 176 5.86 14.32 10.17
CA GLN A 176 6.90 15.25 9.71
C GLN A 176 8.07 15.19 10.70
N GLY A 177 9.26 14.87 10.21
CA GLY A 177 10.48 15.04 10.99
C GLY A 177 10.60 16.50 11.45
N GLU A 178 11.03 16.72 12.69
CA GLU A 178 11.34 18.05 13.24
C GLU A 178 12.43 18.73 12.41
N GLY A 179 12.02 19.40 11.33
CA GLY A 179 12.92 20.04 10.38
C GLY A 179 12.14 20.78 9.31
N GLU A 180 12.09 22.10 9.49
CA GLU A 180 11.62 23.14 8.56
C GLU A 180 10.11 23.39 8.46
N GLY A 181 9.73 24.53 9.04
CA GLY A 181 8.39 25.09 9.10
C GLY A 181 7.65 25.14 7.77
N GLY A 182 6.47 24.54 7.79
CA GLY A 182 5.40 24.72 6.81
C GLY A 182 4.14 24.12 7.44
N GLY A 183 3.11 24.93 7.62
CA GLY A 183 1.89 24.59 8.38
C GLY A 183 1.32 23.20 8.06
N GLY A 184 0.84 22.53 9.10
CA GLY A 184 0.29 21.18 9.03
C GLY A 184 -0.87 21.07 8.06
N ALA A 185 -0.56 20.70 6.82
CA ALA A 185 -1.51 20.08 5.93
C ALA A 185 -1.65 18.63 6.41
N VAL A 186 -2.84 18.26 6.84
CA VAL A 186 -3.23 16.86 7.01
C VAL A 186 -3.27 16.27 5.61
N THR A 187 -2.12 15.82 5.11
CA THR A 187 -2.02 15.14 3.82
C THR A 187 -2.60 13.75 4.00
N PHE A 188 -3.94 13.67 3.94
CA PHE A 188 -4.68 12.44 3.68
C PHE A 188 -4.01 11.72 2.53
N LEU A 189 -3.61 10.45 2.74
CA LEU A 189 -3.25 9.34 1.82
C LEU A 189 -3.02 9.60 0.30
N LEU A 190 -2.69 10.82 -0.06
CA LEU A 190 -1.97 11.32 -1.22
C LEU A 190 -0.54 11.54 -0.75
N LEU A 191 -0.03 10.57 0.02
CA LEU A 191 1.40 10.48 0.19
C LEU A 191 1.90 10.17 -1.21
N PRO A 192 2.70 11.04 -1.82
CA PRO A 192 3.20 10.80 -3.17
C PRO A 192 3.78 9.38 -3.22
N GLN A 193 4.40 8.94 -2.14
CA GLN A 193 5.25 7.77 -2.07
C GLN A 193 4.56 6.46 -1.68
N VAL A 194 3.24 6.37 -1.80
CA VAL A 194 2.48 5.22 -1.33
C VAL A 194 1.62 4.67 -2.44
N ASP A 195 1.72 3.35 -2.65
CA ASP A 195 1.01 2.67 -3.72
C ASP A 195 -0.45 2.46 -3.34
N SER A 196 -1.35 2.74 -4.28
CA SER A 196 -2.71 2.23 -4.21
C SER A 196 -2.71 0.71 -4.11
N GLY A 197 -3.54 0.14 -3.23
CA GLY A 197 -3.53 -1.28 -2.90
C GLY A 197 -2.39 -1.74 -2.00
N GLY A 198 -1.40 -0.89 -1.74
CA GLY A 198 -0.26 -1.19 -0.88
C GLY A 198 -0.62 -1.29 0.61
N PRO A 199 0.29 -1.87 1.43
CA PRO A 199 0.05 -2.05 2.86
C PRO A 199 0.30 -0.79 3.68
N LEU A 200 -0.59 -0.57 4.64
CA LEU A 200 -0.30 0.18 5.86
C LEU A 200 0.02 -0.82 6.98
N VAL A 201 1.29 -0.89 7.40
CA VAL A 201 1.73 -1.79 8.46
C VAL A 201 2.00 -1.06 9.75
N CYS A 202 1.73 -1.70 10.88
CA CYS A 202 2.08 -1.24 12.21
C CYS A 202 2.65 -2.40 13.04
N SER A 203 3.39 -2.05 14.09
CA SER A 203 3.73 -2.98 15.16
C SER A 203 2.89 -2.64 16.40
N TYR A 204 2.81 -3.55 17.35
CA TYR A 204 2.25 -3.26 18.67
C TYR A 204 3.26 -3.69 19.72
N TRP A 205 3.43 -2.87 20.75
CA TRP A 205 4.35 -3.13 21.86
C TRP A 205 5.79 -3.39 21.31
N ASP A 206 6.79 -3.72 22.12
CA ASP A 206 8.15 -4.03 21.60
C ASP A 206 8.21 -5.40 20.90
N THR A 207 7.16 -5.77 20.15
CA THR A 207 7.17 -6.98 19.33
C THR A 207 7.92 -6.71 18.03
N MET A 208 8.76 -7.66 17.63
CA MET A 208 9.45 -7.66 16.33
C MET A 208 8.52 -8.14 15.19
N LYS A 209 7.20 -7.94 15.30
CA LYS A 209 6.20 -8.42 14.34
C LYS A 209 5.42 -7.26 13.71
N TRP A 210 5.15 -7.41 12.42
CA TRP A 210 4.44 -6.42 11.62
C TRP A 210 3.07 -6.93 11.23
N PHE A 211 2.08 -6.06 11.34
CA PHE A 211 0.68 -6.33 11.03
C PHE A 211 0.18 -5.34 9.99
N GLN A 212 -0.50 -5.83 8.95
CA GLN A 212 -1.17 -4.96 7.99
C GLN A 212 -2.52 -4.52 8.55
N VAL A 213 -2.58 -3.29 9.03
CA VAL A 213 -3.79 -2.72 9.65
C VAL A 213 -4.67 -1.98 8.66
N GLY A 214 -4.17 -1.73 7.44
CA GLY A 214 -4.93 -1.06 6.39
C GLY A 214 -4.40 -1.36 4.99
N ILE A 215 -5.25 -1.05 4.02
CA ILE A 215 -4.96 -1.07 2.58
C ILE A 215 -5.09 0.37 2.09
N VAL A 216 -4.14 0.82 1.28
CA VAL A 216 -4.16 2.17 0.73
C VAL A 216 -5.19 2.21 -0.40
N SER A 217 -6.25 3.00 -0.22
CA SER A 217 -7.42 3.04 -1.12
C SER A 217 -7.48 4.32 -1.99
N GLY A 218 -6.71 5.34 -1.65
CA GLY A 218 -6.81 6.70 -2.20
C GLY A 218 -7.50 7.67 -1.24
N GLY A 219 -7.28 8.98 -1.47
CA GLY A 219 -7.83 10.09 -0.67
C GLY A 219 -7.98 11.35 -1.51
#